data_AF-A0A9E7SP76-F1
#
_entry.id   AF-A0A9E7SP76-F1
#
_cell.length_a   1.000
_cell.length_b   1.000
_cell.length_c   1.000
_cell.angle_alpha   90.00
_cell.angle_beta   90.00
_cell.angle_gamma   90.00
#
_symmetry.space_group_name_H-M   'P 1'
#
loop_
_entity.id
_entity.type
_entity.pdbx_description
1 polymer ?
#
loop_
_entity_poly.entity_id
_entity_poly.type
_entity_poly.pdbx_seq_one_letter_code
_entity_poly.pdbx_strand_id
1 'polypeptide(L)'
;MPVEIRVEGRRFKELKALNILELIENNLLKAERTLQAEREEFLLEKKAKLEEKLKEIEEELEELKAFYEKALKDKELMENIREKLRKENEELRKELEAKKREINNKA
;
A
#
# COMPACT_ATOMS: atom_id res chain seq x y z
N MET A 1 -2.77 49.99 3.23
CA MET A 1 -2.31 51.13 2.41
C MET A 1 -3.27 51.28 1.24
N PRO A 2 -3.84 52.47 0.97
CA PRO A 2 -4.69 52.67 -0.20
C PRO A 2 -3.86 52.53 -1.49
N VAL A 3 -4.42 51.83 -2.49
CA VAL A 3 -3.79 51.68 -3.82
C VAL A 3 -4.21 52.87 -4.67
N GLU A 4 -3.27 53.74 -5.03
CA GLU A 4 -3.54 54.89 -5.90
C GLU A 4 -3.24 54.50 -7.36
N ILE A 5 -4.28 54.43 -8.20
CA ILE A 5 -4.15 54.07 -9.62
C ILE A 5 -4.31 55.33 -10.46
N ARG A 6 -3.24 55.74 -11.16
CA ARG A 6 -3.27 56.86 -12.12
C ARG A 6 -3.56 56.35 -13.52
N VAL A 7 -4.62 56.88 -14.13
CA VAL A 7 -5.03 56.54 -15.50
C VAL A 7 -5.23 57.83 -16.30
N GLU A 8 -4.88 57.80 -17.58
CA GLU A 8 -5.12 58.91 -18.49
C GLU A 8 -6.62 59.22 -18.62
N GLY A 9 -6.97 60.50 -18.72
CA GLY A 9 -8.38 60.94 -18.72
C GLY A 9 -9.25 60.35 -19.83
N ARG A 10 -8.66 59.93 -20.97
CA ARG A 10 -9.38 59.19 -22.03
C ARG A 10 -9.72 57.76 -21.59
N ARG A 11 -8.72 57.01 -21.11
CA ARG A 11 -8.89 55.66 -20.55
C ARG A 11 -9.88 55.61 -19.39
N PHE A 12 -9.88 56.64 -18.53
CA PHE A 12 -10.85 56.70 -17.43
C PHE A 12 -12.30 56.79 -17.92
N LYS A 13 -12.55 57.56 -18.99
CA LYS A 13 -13.90 57.65 -19.58
C LYS A 13 -14.34 56.33 -20.20
N GLU A 14 -13.43 55.62 -20.88
CA GLU A 14 -13.69 54.28 -21.42
C GLU A 14 -13.98 53.27 -20.32
N LEU A 15 -13.17 53.25 -19.25
CA LEU A 15 -13.37 52.38 -18.09
C LEU A 15 -14.68 52.65 -17.34
N LYS A 16 -15.06 53.92 -17.22
CA LYS A 16 -16.31 54.32 -16.58
C LYS A 16 -17.55 53.95 -17.40
N ALA A 17 -17.40 53.80 -18.72
CA ALA A 17 -18.47 53.40 -19.63
C ALA A 17 -18.66 51.88 -19.70
N LEU A 18 -17.72 51.09 -19.18
CA LEU A 18 -17.83 49.63 -19.17
C LEU A 18 -18.82 49.14 -18.10
N ASN A 19 -19.63 48.16 -18.48
CA ASN A 19 -20.50 47.46 -17.56
C ASN A 19 -19.69 46.39 -16.80
N ILE A 20 -19.39 46.68 -15.53
CA ILE A 20 -18.57 45.81 -14.67
C ILE A 20 -19.25 44.45 -14.49
N LEU A 21 -20.58 44.40 -14.38
CA LEU A 21 -21.32 43.15 -14.20
C LEU A 21 -21.13 42.21 -15.39
N GLU A 22 -21.23 42.76 -16.60
CA GLU A 22 -21.06 42.01 -17.84
C GLU A 22 -19.62 41.50 -18.01
N LEU A 23 -18.63 42.28 -17.57
CA LEU A 23 -17.23 41.84 -17.50
C LEU A 23 -17.02 40.71 -16.48
N ILE A 24 -17.67 40.77 -15.33
CA ILE A 24 -17.59 39.72 -14.30
C ILE A 24 -18.23 38.44 -14.83
N GLU A 25 -19.45 38.48 -15.36
CA GLU A 25 -20.15 37.31 -15.89
C GLU A 25 -19.34 36.62 -17.01
N ASN A 26 -18.79 37.40 -17.95
CA ASN A 26 -17.97 36.87 -19.03
C ASN A 26 -16.68 36.20 -18.56
N ASN A 27 -16.09 36.67 -17.46
CA ASN A 27 -14.89 36.06 -16.89
C ASN A 27 -15.20 34.93 -15.91
N LEU A 28 -16.39 34.92 -15.30
CA LEU A 28 -16.82 33.88 -14.37
C LEU A 28 -16.80 32.51 -15.04
N LEU A 29 -17.36 32.42 -16.25
CA LEU A 29 -17.37 31.18 -17.04
C LEU A 29 -15.97 30.67 -17.38
N LYS A 30 -15.02 31.58 -17.62
CA LYS A 30 -13.62 31.20 -17.85
C LYS A 30 -12.98 30.67 -16.58
N ALA A 31 -13.19 31.35 -15.45
CA ALA A 31 -12.68 30.92 -14.16
C ALA A 31 -13.26 29.55 -13.74
N GLU A 32 -14.56 29.32 -13.96
CA GLU A 32 -15.19 28.02 -13.71
C GLU A 32 -14.58 26.90 -14.54
N ARG A 33 -14.32 27.14 -15.84
CA ARG A 33 -13.64 26.16 -16.71
C ARG A 33 -12.24 25.86 -16.24
N THR A 34 -11.47 26.89 -15.84
CA THR A 34 -10.13 26.70 -15.28
C THR A 34 -10.18 25.87 -14.00
N LEU A 35 -11.09 26.18 -13.07
CA LEU A 35 -11.26 25.43 -11.83
C LEU A 35 -11.69 23.97 -12.06
N GLN A 36 -12.53 23.73 -13.07
CA GLN A 36 -12.91 22.37 -13.48
C GLN A 36 -11.71 21.59 -13.99
N ALA A 37 -10.90 22.18 -14.88
CA ALA A 37 -9.70 21.54 -15.41
C ALA A 37 -8.68 21.23 -14.29
N GLU A 38 -8.41 22.18 -13.40
CA GLU A 38 -7.52 21.98 -12.25
C GLU A 38 -8.03 20.86 -11.33
N ARG A 39 -9.35 20.78 -11.13
CA ARG A 39 -9.96 19.73 -10.32
C ARG A 39 -9.83 18.36 -10.99
N GLU A 40 -10.04 18.28 -12.30
CA GLU A 40 -9.86 17.03 -13.05
C GLU A 40 -8.42 16.54 -12.99
N GLU A 41 -7.43 17.43 -13.22
CA GLU A 41 -6.01 17.09 -13.10
C GLU A 41 -5.66 16.59 -11.69
N PHE A 42 -6.13 17.28 -10.66
CA PHE A 42 -5.93 16.85 -9.27
C PHE A 42 -6.52 15.46 -9.01
N LEU A 43 -7.74 15.19 -9.51
CA LEU A 43 -8.39 13.89 -9.34
C LEU A 43 -7.65 12.78 -10.09
N LEU A 44 -7.16 13.05 -11.30
CA LEU A 44 -6.36 12.10 -12.08
C LEU A 44 -5.04 11.77 -11.37
N GLU A 45 -4.34 12.76 -10.84
CA GLU A 45 -3.11 12.54 -10.08
C GLU A 45 -3.38 11.70 -8.81
N LYS A 46 -4.47 11.99 -8.10
CA LYS A 46 -4.89 11.19 -6.93
C LYS A 46 -5.23 9.75 -7.31
N LYS A 47 -5.93 9.55 -8.42
CA LYS A 47 -6.26 8.23 -8.94
C LYS A 47 -4.99 7.44 -9.25
N ALA A 48 -4.04 8.02 -9.99
CA ALA A 48 -2.78 7.35 -10.33
C ALA A 48 -2.01 6.91 -9.07
N LYS A 49 -1.89 7.78 -8.06
CA LYS A 49 -1.24 7.43 -6.78
C LYS A 49 -1.94 6.32 -6.02
N LEU A 50 -3.27 6.24 -6.11
CA LEU A 50 -4.03 5.16 -5.48
C LEU A 50 -3.87 3.85 -6.24
N GLU A 51 -3.81 3.88 -7.57
CA GLU A 51 -3.56 2.70 -8.40
C GLU A 51 -2.16 2.14 -8.16
N GLU A 52 -1.13 2.99 -8.06
CA GLU A 52 0.24 2.56 -7.70
C GLU A 52 0.27 1.87 -6.33
N LYS A 53 -0.32 2.49 -5.30
CA LYS A 53 -0.38 1.88 -3.96
C LYS A 53 -1.14 0.57 -3.92
N LEU A 54 -2.22 0.47 -4.70
CA LEU A 54 -3.02 -0.75 -4.76
C LEU A 54 -2.19 -1.89 -5.35
N LYS A 55 -1.41 -1.60 -6.40
CA LYS A 55 -0.50 -2.56 -7.01
C LYS A 55 0.61 -2.99 -6.03
N GLU A 56 1.22 -2.06 -5.31
CA GLU A 56 2.22 -2.38 -4.28
C GLU A 56 1.64 -3.33 -3.21
N ILE A 57 0.42 -3.03 -2.71
CA ILE A 57 -0.26 -3.87 -1.73
C ILE A 57 -0.57 -5.26 -2.30
N GLU A 58 -0.99 -5.36 -3.56
CA GLU A 58 -1.25 -6.64 -4.21
C GLU A 58 0.03 -7.50 -4.29
N GLU A 59 1.16 -6.90 -4.67
CA GLU A 59 2.47 -7.56 -4.72
C GLU A 59 2.91 -8.05 -3.32
N GLU A 60 2.83 -7.19 -2.29
CA GLU A 60 3.15 -7.58 -0.91
C GLU A 60 2.27 -8.73 -0.40
N LEU A 61 0.99 -8.75 -0.80
CA LEU A 61 0.04 -9.77 -0.39
C LEU A 61 0.32 -11.11 -1.07
N GLU A 62 0.76 -11.11 -2.33
CA GLU A 62 1.24 -12.31 -3.02
C GLU A 62 2.50 -12.87 -2.35
N GLU A 63 3.48 -12.02 -2.02
CA GLU A 63 4.67 -12.43 -1.29
C GLU A 63 4.33 -13.05 0.07
N LEU A 64 3.41 -12.43 0.81
CA LEU A 64 2.96 -12.93 2.11
C LEU A 64 2.28 -14.29 2.00
N LYS A 65 1.45 -14.50 0.97
CA LYS A 65 0.83 -15.81 0.70
C LYS A 65 1.89 -16.87 0.42
N ALA A 66 2.85 -16.58 -0.45
CA ALA A 66 3.94 -17.50 -0.77
C ALA A 66 4.78 -17.86 0.47
N PHE A 67 5.08 -16.86 1.31
CA PHE A 67 5.77 -17.07 2.57
C PHE A 67 4.96 -17.98 3.51
N TYR A 68 3.66 -17.74 3.65
CA TYR A 68 2.79 -18.53 4.51
C TYR A 68 2.69 -19.99 4.06
N GLU A 69 2.54 -20.24 2.75
CA GLU A 69 2.54 -21.58 2.19
C GLU A 69 3.85 -22.32 2.44
N LYS A 70 4.99 -21.63 2.31
CA LYS A 70 6.30 -22.20 2.62
C LYS A 70 6.40 -22.56 4.10
N ALA A 71 5.99 -21.65 4.98
CA ALA A 71 6.01 -21.87 6.43
C ALA A 71 5.15 -23.07 6.86
N LEU A 72 4.00 -23.28 6.21
CA LEU A 72 3.16 -24.46 6.42
C LEU A 72 3.88 -25.76 6.02
N LYS A 73 4.49 -25.80 4.83
CA LYS A 73 5.24 -26.97 4.37
C LYS A 73 6.41 -27.30 5.29
N ASP A 74 7.14 -26.27 5.74
CA ASP A 74 8.26 -26.44 6.66
C ASP A 74 7.78 -26.97 8.02
N LYS A 75 6.63 -26.49 8.51
CA LYS A 75 6.02 -26.99 9.74
C LYS A 75 5.65 -28.47 9.63
N GLU A 76 4.95 -28.86 8.57
CA GLU A 76 4.56 -30.26 8.32
C GLU A 76 5.79 -31.17 8.22
N LEU A 77 6.84 -30.72 7.54
CA LEU A 77 8.11 -31.45 7.46
C LEU A 77 8.72 -31.66 8.85
N MET A 78 8.78 -30.61 9.66
CA MET A 78 9.34 -30.67 11.01
C MET A 78 8.53 -31.58 11.94
N GLU A 79 7.19 -31.56 11.84
CA GLU A 79 6.32 -32.47 12.60
C GLU A 79 6.59 -33.93 12.21
N ASN A 80 6.67 -34.24 10.92
CA ASN A 80 6.99 -35.58 10.42
C ASN A 80 8.37 -36.06 10.89
N ILE A 81 9.39 -35.20 10.83
CA ILE A 81 10.74 -35.52 11.32
C ILE A 81 10.71 -35.79 12.82
N ARG A 82 10.01 -34.96 13.60
CA ARG A 82 9.89 -35.12 15.05
C ARG A 82 9.24 -36.46 15.41
N GLU A 83 8.20 -36.88 14.67
CA GLU A 83 7.58 -38.19 14.90
C GLU A 83 8.51 -39.35 14.59
N LYS A 84 9.24 -39.29 13.47
CA LYS A 84 10.24 -40.33 13.12
C LYS A 84 11.29 -40.46 14.22
N LEU A 85 11.87 -39.35 14.65
CA LEU A 85 12.86 -39.32 15.73
C LEU A 85 12.30 -39.84 17.05
N ARG A 86 11.01 -39.61 17.36
CA ARG A 86 10.37 -40.19 18.55
C ARG A 86 10.33 -41.70 18.48
N LYS A 87 9.89 -42.27 17.36
CA LYS A 87 9.84 -43.72 17.16
C LYS A 87 11.22 -44.37 17.23
N GLU A 88 12.20 -43.81 16.52
CA GLU A 88 13.59 -44.29 16.56
C GLU A 88 14.18 -44.24 17.98
N ASN A 89 13.92 -43.16 18.73
CA ASN A 89 14.38 -43.07 20.12
C ASN A 89 13.71 -44.12 21.03
N GLU A 90 12.42 -44.40 20.85
CA GLU A 90 11.72 -45.43 21.61
C GLU A 90 12.30 -46.83 21.31
N GLU A 91 12.59 -47.13 20.05
CA GLU A 91 13.23 -48.38 19.63
C GLU A 91 14.64 -48.53 20.23
N LEU A 92 15.48 -47.51 20.09
CA LEU A 92 16.83 -47.50 20.65
C LEU A 92 16.81 -47.65 22.19
N ARG A 93 15.83 -47.04 22.88
CA ARG A 93 15.66 -47.23 24.33
C ARG A 93 15.33 -48.66 24.69
N LYS A 94 14.41 -49.31 23.95
CA LYS A 94 14.07 -50.73 24.15
C LYS A 94 15.27 -51.63 23.92
N GLU A 95 16.04 -51.39 22.85
CA GLU A 95 17.26 -52.16 22.57
C GLU A 95 18.32 -51.97 23.66
N LEU A 96 18.53 -50.75 24.15
CA LEU A 96 19.45 -50.46 25.24
C LEU A 96 19.03 -51.15 26.55
N GLU A 97 17.75 -51.14 26.88
CA GLU A 97 17.23 -51.86 28.05
C GLU A 97 17.40 -53.38 27.92
N ALA A 98 17.12 -53.94 26.75
CA ALA A 98 17.33 -55.37 26.48
C ALA A 98 18.80 -55.76 26.65
N LYS A 99 19.73 -55.01 26.04
CA LYS A 99 21.18 -55.24 26.18
C LYS A 99 21.64 -55.11 27.64
N LYS A 100 21.13 -54.14 28.40
CA LYS A 100 21.44 -54.01 29.84
C LYS A 100 20.97 -55.23 30.64
N ARG A 101 19.77 -55.76 30.36
CA ARG A 101 19.25 -56.97 31.00
C ARG A 101 20.07 -58.21 30.64
N GLU A 102 20.49 -58.35 29.39
CA GLU A 102 21.35 -59.46 28.96
C GLU A 102 22.73 -59.45 29.64
N ILE A 103 23.32 -58.27 29.82
CA ILE A 103 24.59 -58.11 30.53
C ILE A 103 24.43 -58.47 32.02
N ASN A 104 23.36 -57.98 32.67
CA ASN A 104 23.10 -58.29 34.07
C ASN A 104 22.75 -59.76 34.34
N ASN A 105 22.21 -60.49 33.36
CA ASN A 105 21.90 -61.92 33.49
C ASN A 105 23.08 -62.84 33.15
N LYS A 106 24.18 -62.31 32.59
CA LYS A 106 25.42 -63.05 32.29
C LYS A 106 26.54 -62.83 33.31
N ALA A 107 26.34 -61.93 34.28
CA ALA A 107 27.20 -61.72 35.45
C ALA A 107 26.67 -62.52 36.64
#